data_AF-A0A9P6SWX1-F1
#
_entry.id   AF-A0A9P6SWX1-F1
#
_cell.length_a   1.000
_cell.length_b   1.000
_cell.length_c   1.000
_cell.angle_alpha   90.00
_cell.angle_beta   90.00
_cell.angle_gamma   90.00
#
_symmetry.space_group_name_H-M   'P 1'
#
loop_
_entity.id
_entity.type
_entity.pdbx_description
1 polymer ?
#
loop_
_entity_poly.entity_id
_entity_poly.type
_entity_poly.pdbx_seq_one_letter_code
_entity_poly.pdbx_strand_id
1 'polypeptide(L)'
;MLLATAAGVLVDRGLAVSLSVGKLKLLISNKRTRVIDMLRNFFSSPTSDLSPEESLELVNKRLELAHEEDDTAKKLELVNSANSRLKDTENIFVSKKVKDPSLCKGIANAYHEHGELLDGLGHHDKAKKSHNRADKWG
;
A
#
# COMPACT_ATOMS: atom_id res chain seq x y z
N MET A 1 69.52 11.51 -13.77
CA MET A 1 70.20 11.28 -12.47
C MET A 1 69.11 11.27 -11.40
N LEU A 2 68.62 10.10 -10.98
CA LEU A 2 69.08 9.32 -9.82
C LEU A 2 69.04 10.14 -8.52
N LEU A 3 68.00 9.97 -7.70
CA LEU A 3 68.10 9.16 -6.49
C LEU A 3 66.71 8.88 -5.90
N ALA A 4 66.43 7.60 -5.69
CA ALA A 4 65.38 7.09 -4.84
C ALA A 4 65.88 7.06 -3.39
N THR A 5 64.99 7.30 -2.41
CA THR A 5 65.15 6.75 -1.07
C THR A 5 63.83 6.15 -0.63
N ALA A 6 63.84 4.82 -0.58
CA ALA A 6 62.81 3.98 -0.01
C ALA A 6 62.90 3.99 1.52
N ALA A 7 61.74 3.98 2.18
CA ALA A 7 61.58 3.39 3.49
C ALA A 7 60.19 2.74 3.53
N GLY A 8 60.17 1.41 3.45
CA GLY A 8 59.02 0.60 3.81
C GLY A 8 59.39 -0.27 5.00
N VAL A 9 58.42 -0.54 5.87
CA VAL A 9 58.22 -1.76 6.69
C VAL A 9 56.73 -1.72 7.10
N LEU A 10 55.84 -2.51 6.49
CA LEU A 10 55.33 -3.83 6.94
C LEU A 10 54.79 -3.80 8.39
N VAL A 11 53.54 -4.18 8.70
CA VAL A 11 53.01 -5.56 8.83
C VAL A 11 51.48 -5.43 8.98
N ASP A 12 50.70 -5.93 8.03
CA ASP A 12 49.90 -7.18 8.07
C ASP A 12 48.65 -7.19 8.98
N ARG A 13 47.57 -7.74 8.42
CA ARG A 13 46.30 -8.21 9.03
C ARG A 13 45.10 -7.28 8.93
N GLY A 14 44.34 -7.48 7.85
CA GLY A 14 42.99 -6.97 7.73
C GLY A 14 42.34 -7.42 6.43
N LEU A 15 41.96 -8.69 6.39
CA LEU A 15 41.00 -9.34 5.49
C LEU A 15 40.25 -8.42 4.50
N ALA A 16 40.36 -8.75 3.23
CA ALA A 16 39.49 -8.26 2.18
C ALA A 16 38.02 -8.54 2.51
N VAL A 17 37.18 -7.50 2.44
CA VAL A 17 35.80 -7.65 1.99
C VAL A 17 35.51 -6.50 1.03
N SER A 18 35.75 -6.79 -0.25
CA SER A 18 35.19 -6.04 -1.37
C SER A 18 33.68 -6.34 -1.38
N LEU A 19 32.89 -5.51 -0.70
CA LEU A 19 31.43 -5.58 -0.76
C LEU A 19 30.97 -4.83 -2.01
N SER A 20 30.99 -5.59 -3.11
CA SER A 20 30.14 -5.36 -4.27
C SER A 20 28.74 -4.94 -3.81
N VAL A 21 28.37 -3.69 -4.06
CA VAL A 21 27.00 -3.16 -3.92
C VAL A 21 26.11 -3.66 -5.08
N GLY A 22 26.38 -4.87 -5.57
CA GLY A 22 25.53 -5.62 -6.48
C GLY A 22 24.85 -6.73 -5.70
N LYS A 23 23.51 -6.66 -5.60
CA LYS A 23 22.59 -7.61 -4.91
C LYS A 23 22.30 -7.31 -3.43
N LEU A 24 21.76 -6.12 -3.15
CA LEU A 24 20.87 -5.93 -2.00
C LEU A 24 19.46 -5.48 -2.41
N LYS A 25 18.97 -6.01 -3.54
CA LYS A 25 17.62 -5.74 -4.06
C LYS A 25 16.86 -7.01 -4.40
N LEU A 26 17.06 -8.10 -3.64
CA LEU A 26 16.43 -9.38 -4.01
C LEU A 26 16.07 -10.33 -2.86
N LEU A 27 15.71 -9.85 -1.67
CA LEU A 27 15.22 -10.73 -0.60
C LEU A 27 14.01 -10.21 0.21
N ILE A 28 13.41 -9.09 -0.16
CA ILE A 28 12.15 -8.60 0.45
C ILE A 28 10.92 -8.98 -0.40
N SER A 29 11.11 -9.36 -1.67
CA SER A 29 10.01 -9.55 -2.62
C SER A 29 9.19 -10.84 -2.47
N ASN A 30 9.63 -11.85 -1.70
CA ASN A 30 8.98 -13.17 -1.71
C ASN A 30 8.07 -13.44 -0.49
N LYS A 31 8.20 -12.70 0.61
CA LYS A 31 7.27 -12.79 1.74
C LYS A 31 6.04 -11.89 1.57
N ARG A 32 6.21 -10.71 0.96
CA ARG A 32 5.12 -9.73 0.75
C ARG A 32 4.04 -10.25 -0.21
N THR A 33 4.45 -10.91 -1.29
CA THR A 33 3.52 -11.57 -2.25
C THR A 33 2.65 -12.63 -1.59
N ARG A 34 3.21 -13.43 -0.66
CA ARG A 34 2.44 -14.46 0.06
C ARG A 34 1.35 -13.87 0.96
N VAL A 35 1.60 -12.76 1.65
CA VAL A 35 0.60 -12.12 2.51
C VAL A 35 -0.53 -11.54 1.66
N ILE A 36 -0.20 -10.88 0.56
CA ILE A 36 -1.20 -10.34 -0.39
C ILE A 36 -2.04 -11.47 -0.99
N ASP A 37 -1.45 -12.59 -1.40
CA ASP A 37 -2.19 -13.75 -1.93
C ASP A 37 -3.04 -14.45 -0.86
N MET A 38 -2.54 -14.55 0.38
CA MET A 38 -3.32 -15.10 1.50
C MET A 38 -4.52 -14.20 1.84
N LEU A 39 -4.35 -12.88 1.82
CA LEU A 39 -5.41 -11.92 2.09
C LEU A 39 -6.42 -11.81 0.93
N ARG A 40 -5.97 -11.94 -0.33
CA ARG A 40 -6.86 -12.06 -1.49
C ARG A 40 -7.83 -13.24 -1.34
N ASN A 41 -7.34 -14.38 -0.85
CA ASN A 41 -8.18 -15.55 -0.54
C ASN A 41 -9.05 -15.34 0.71
N PHE A 42 -8.56 -14.63 1.73
CA PHE A 42 -9.31 -14.38 2.97
C PHE A 42 -10.47 -13.39 2.79
N PHE A 43 -10.34 -12.41 1.90
CA PHE A 43 -11.36 -11.37 1.67
C PHE A 43 -12.30 -11.65 0.48
N SER A 44 -12.27 -12.88 -0.06
CA SER A 44 -13.21 -13.36 -1.09
C SER A 44 -14.56 -13.78 -0.49
N SER A 45 -14.74 -13.70 0.83
CA SER A 45 -15.98 -14.08 1.50
C SER A 45 -17.18 -13.18 1.15
N PRO A 46 -18.40 -13.75 1.13
CA PRO A 46 -19.64 -13.00 0.88
C PRO A 46 -19.83 -11.95 1.97
N THR A 47 -20.13 -10.71 1.56
CA THR A 47 -20.22 -9.53 2.44
C THR A 47 -21.60 -9.36 3.09
N SER A 48 -22.49 -10.32 2.93
CA SER A 48 -23.93 -10.19 3.24
C SER A 48 -24.23 -9.89 4.71
N ASP A 49 -23.34 -10.26 5.64
CA ASP A 49 -23.55 -10.10 7.09
C ASP A 49 -22.57 -9.12 7.76
N LEU A 50 -21.65 -8.50 7.02
CA LEU A 50 -20.63 -7.63 7.62
C LEU A 50 -21.25 -6.37 8.23
N SER A 51 -20.71 -5.96 9.38
CA SER A 51 -20.99 -4.65 9.94
C SER A 51 -20.34 -3.54 9.09
N PRO A 52 -20.88 -2.31 9.11
CA PRO A 52 -20.24 -1.17 8.46
C PRO A 52 -18.78 -0.95 8.89
N GLU A 53 -18.48 -1.18 10.17
CA GLU A 53 -17.15 -1.09 10.77
C GLU A 53 -16.19 -2.11 10.13
N GLU A 54 -16.59 -3.38 10.09
CA GLU A 54 -15.77 -4.45 9.50
C GLU A 54 -15.55 -4.20 8.01
N SER A 55 -16.60 -3.77 7.30
CA SER A 55 -16.52 -3.42 5.89
C SER A 55 -15.51 -2.30 5.63
N LEU A 56 -15.48 -1.28 6.49
CA LEU A 56 -14.52 -0.18 6.40
C LEU A 56 -13.10 -0.61 6.77
N GLU A 57 -12.93 -1.47 7.78
CA GLU A 57 -11.62 -2.03 8.12
C GLU A 57 -11.00 -2.79 6.93
N LEU A 58 -11.82 -3.56 6.21
CA LEU A 58 -11.41 -4.27 5.01
C LEU A 58 -11.01 -3.35 3.85
N VAL A 59 -11.62 -2.17 3.75
CA VAL A 59 -11.23 -1.14 2.79
C VAL A 59 -9.86 -0.59 3.17
N ASN A 60 -9.72 -0.12 4.41
CA ASN A 60 -8.48 0.48 4.90
C ASN A 60 -7.31 -0.49 4.75
N LYS A 61 -7.54 -1.78 5.04
CA LYS A 61 -6.49 -2.79 4.89
C LYS A 61 -6.03 -2.95 3.45
N ARG A 62 -6.93 -2.84 2.47
CA ARG A 62 -6.57 -2.90 1.04
C ARG A 62 -5.82 -1.65 0.57
N LEU A 63 -6.19 -0.48 1.08
CA LEU A 63 -5.49 0.78 0.76
C LEU A 63 -4.09 0.79 1.37
N GLU A 64 -3.93 0.33 2.61
CA GLU A 64 -2.62 0.12 3.24
C GLU A 64 -1.73 -0.82 2.39
N LEU A 65 -2.27 -1.97 1.96
CA LEU A 65 -1.55 -2.88 1.06
C LEU A 65 -1.22 -2.23 -0.28
N ALA A 66 -2.09 -1.39 -0.81
CA ALA A 66 -1.81 -0.65 -2.03
C ALA A 66 -0.65 0.32 -1.82
N HIS A 67 -0.55 1.02 -0.68
CA HIS A 67 0.59 1.88 -0.37
C HIS A 67 1.92 1.11 -0.30
N GLU A 68 1.90 -0.11 0.23
CA GLU A 68 3.09 -0.97 0.35
C GLU A 68 3.52 -1.67 -0.96
N GLU A 69 2.64 -1.69 -1.96
CA GLU A 69 2.88 -2.37 -3.23
C GLU A 69 3.68 -1.48 -4.20
N ASP A 70 4.79 -2.02 -4.70
CA ASP A 70 5.67 -1.34 -5.65
C ASP A 70 5.21 -1.58 -7.09
N ASP A 71 4.55 -2.71 -7.36
CA ASP A 71 4.01 -3.05 -8.67
C ASP A 71 2.76 -2.21 -8.96
N THR A 72 2.88 -1.33 -9.96
CA THR A 72 1.83 -0.40 -10.38
C THR A 72 0.53 -1.10 -10.80
N ALA A 73 0.61 -2.28 -11.41
CA ALA A 73 -0.56 -3.03 -11.85
C ALA A 73 -1.29 -3.66 -10.66
N LYS A 74 -0.55 -4.25 -9.71
CA LYS A 74 -1.14 -4.81 -8.48
C LYS A 74 -1.67 -3.73 -7.56
N LYS A 75 -0.96 -2.61 -7.42
CA LYS A 75 -1.43 -1.42 -6.70
C LYS A 75 -2.77 -0.96 -7.27
N LEU A 76 -2.89 -0.87 -8.59
CA LEU A 76 -4.15 -0.51 -9.25
C LEU A 76 -5.26 -1.54 -9.03
N GLU A 77 -4.95 -2.84 -9.02
CA GLU A 77 -5.92 -3.91 -8.70
C GLU A 77 -6.47 -3.75 -7.27
N LEU A 78 -5.58 -3.53 -6.29
CA LEU A 78 -5.94 -3.33 -4.89
C LEU A 78 -6.80 -2.08 -4.70
N VAL A 79 -6.42 -0.98 -5.33
CA VAL A 79 -7.17 0.30 -5.33
C VAL A 79 -8.58 0.11 -5.92
N ASN A 80 -8.70 -0.55 -7.08
CA ASN A 80 -10.01 -0.82 -7.68
C ASN A 80 -10.87 -1.76 -6.81
N SER A 81 -10.25 -2.77 -6.18
CA SER A 81 -10.93 -3.67 -5.24
C SER A 81 -11.44 -2.90 -4.01
N ALA A 82 -10.63 -1.98 -3.46
CA ALA A 82 -11.02 -1.11 -2.36
C ALA A 82 -12.23 -0.23 -2.73
N ASN A 83 -12.26 0.36 -3.92
CA ASN A 83 -13.42 1.14 -4.39
C ASN A 83 -14.70 0.30 -4.53
N SER A 84 -14.60 -0.94 -5.01
CA SER A 84 -15.77 -1.82 -5.05
C SER A 84 -16.33 -2.03 -3.64
N ARG A 85 -15.44 -2.28 -2.68
CA ARG A 85 -15.83 -2.48 -1.28
C ARG A 85 -16.36 -1.21 -0.62
N LEU A 86 -15.77 -0.05 -0.91
CA LEU A 86 -16.27 1.25 -0.44
C LEU A 86 -17.73 1.45 -0.83
N LYS A 87 -18.10 1.16 -2.08
CA LYS A 87 -19.50 1.24 -2.52
C LYS A 87 -20.41 0.27 -1.75
N ASP A 88 -19.92 -0.93 -1.46
CA ASP A 88 -20.67 -1.90 -0.64
C ASP A 88 -20.85 -1.36 0.79
N THR A 89 -19.79 -0.81 1.40
CA THR A 89 -19.83 -0.17 2.72
C THR A 89 -20.83 0.98 2.75
N GLU A 90 -20.83 1.87 1.75
CA GLU A 90 -21.80 2.95 1.61
C GLU A 90 -23.23 2.41 1.57
N ASN A 91 -23.48 1.38 0.76
CA ASN A 91 -24.81 0.77 0.63
C ASN A 91 -25.28 0.15 1.95
N ILE A 92 -24.39 -0.54 2.68
CA ILE A 92 -24.68 -1.10 4.01
C ILE A 92 -25.01 0.03 4.97
N PHE A 93 -24.22 1.10 4.98
CA PHE A 93 -24.37 2.24 5.87
C PHE A 93 -25.70 2.97 5.66
N VAL A 94 -26.04 3.27 4.39
CA VAL A 94 -27.30 3.91 4.00
C VAL A 94 -28.50 3.01 4.34
N SER A 95 -28.41 1.71 4.04
CA SER A 95 -29.51 0.76 4.28
C SER A 95 -29.79 0.56 5.77
N LYS A 96 -28.74 0.48 6.60
CA LYS A 96 -28.85 0.34 8.05
C LYS A 96 -29.16 1.66 8.76
N LYS A 97 -29.28 2.79 8.02
CA LYS A 97 -29.52 4.15 8.55
C LYS A 97 -28.57 4.53 9.69
N VAL A 98 -27.33 4.08 9.60
CA VAL A 98 -26.32 4.36 10.62
C VAL A 98 -26.02 5.85 10.57
N LYS A 99 -25.94 6.49 11.73
CA LYS A 99 -25.65 7.94 11.88
C LYS A 99 -24.42 8.17 12.74
N ASP A 100 -23.47 7.24 12.69
CA ASP A 100 -22.22 7.37 13.42
C ASP A 100 -21.28 8.33 12.67
N PRO A 101 -20.93 9.50 13.25
CA PRO A 101 -20.03 10.46 12.62
C PRO A 101 -18.61 9.92 12.43
N SER A 102 -18.16 9.01 13.30
CA SER A 102 -16.84 8.36 13.21
C SER A 102 -16.76 7.50 11.95
N LEU A 103 -17.83 6.75 11.65
CA LEU A 103 -17.91 5.94 10.44
C LEU A 103 -18.01 6.78 9.17
N CYS A 104 -18.79 7.87 9.20
CA CYS A 104 -18.82 8.82 8.08
C CYS A 104 -17.43 9.38 7.77
N LYS A 105 -16.70 9.82 8.81
CA LYS A 105 -15.32 10.28 8.68
C LYS A 105 -14.37 9.18 8.18
N GLY A 106 -14.57 7.95 8.64
CA GLY A 106 -13.81 6.80 8.18
C GLY A 106 -13.99 6.52 6.69
N ILE A 107 -15.24 6.54 6.21
CA ILE A 107 -15.57 6.41 4.78
C ILE A 107 -14.98 7.59 3.98
N ALA A 108 -15.07 8.82 4.50
CA ALA A 108 -14.49 10.00 3.86
C ALA A 108 -12.96 9.86 3.69
N ASN A 109 -12.26 9.50 4.76
CA ASN A 109 -10.81 9.27 4.74
C ASN A 109 -10.42 8.18 3.74
N ALA A 110 -11.14 7.06 3.72
CA ALA A 110 -10.86 5.97 2.80
C ALA A 110 -11.06 6.38 1.33
N TYR A 111 -12.07 7.21 1.03
CA TYR A 111 -12.22 7.79 -0.31
C TYR A 111 -11.13 8.80 -0.66
N HIS A 112 -10.66 9.55 0.32
CA HIS A 112 -9.56 10.49 0.14
C HIS A 112 -8.27 9.76 -0.22
N GLU A 113 -7.88 8.76 0.57
CA GLU A 113 -6.70 7.91 0.36
C GLU A 113 -6.77 7.14 -0.96
N HIS A 114 -7.95 6.59 -1.29
CA HIS A 114 -8.19 6.01 -2.61
C HIS A 114 -7.97 7.02 -3.76
N GLY A 115 -8.35 8.29 -3.55
CA GLY A 115 -8.09 9.38 -4.46
C GLY A 115 -6.61 9.65 -4.65
N GLU A 116 -5.85 9.79 -3.56
CA GLU A 116 -4.39 10.01 -3.59
C GLU A 116 -3.65 8.89 -4.30
N LEU A 117 -4.01 7.62 -4.01
CA LEU A 117 -3.42 6.47 -4.68
C LEU A 117 -3.68 6.47 -6.19
N LEU A 118 -4.90 6.82 -6.62
CA LEU A 118 -5.21 6.95 -8.04
C LEU A 118 -4.47 8.10 -8.70
N ASP A 119 -4.30 9.23 -8.00
CA ASP A 119 -3.59 10.39 -8.51
C ASP A 119 -2.11 10.06 -8.73
N GLY A 120 -1.48 9.39 -7.75
CA GLY A 120 -0.11 8.88 -7.86
C GLY A 120 0.10 7.84 -8.96
N LEU A 121 -0.98 7.15 -9.38
CA LEU A 121 -0.98 6.22 -10.52
C LEU A 121 -1.27 6.91 -11.87
N GLY A 122 -1.51 8.23 -11.89
CA GLY A 122 -1.86 8.98 -13.10
C GLY A 122 -3.33 8.90 -13.52
N HIS A 123 -4.21 8.41 -12.65
CA HIS A 123 -5.65 8.30 -12.90
C HIS A 123 -6.44 9.50 -12.35
N HIS A 124 -6.03 10.72 -12.72
CA HIS A 124 -6.54 11.99 -12.18
C HIS A 124 -8.07 12.13 -12.20
N ASP A 125 -8.75 11.71 -13.27
CA ASP A 125 -10.22 11.77 -13.34
C ASP A 125 -10.91 10.88 -12.32
N LYS A 126 -10.32 9.70 -12.04
CA LYS A 126 -10.84 8.78 -11.02
C LYS A 126 -10.48 9.27 -9.62
N ALA A 127 -9.29 9.86 -9.45
CA ALA A 127 -8.88 10.49 -8.20
C ALA A 127 -9.86 11.60 -7.81
N LYS A 128 -10.16 12.52 -8.73
CA LYS A 128 -11.14 13.59 -8.53
C LYS A 128 -12.52 13.06 -8.15
N LYS A 129 -13.00 11.99 -8.80
CA LYS A 129 -14.27 11.34 -8.42
C LYS A 129 -14.24 10.78 -7.00
N SER A 130 -13.09 10.30 -6.54
CA SER A 130 -12.91 9.75 -5.18
C SER A 130 -12.88 10.86 -4.15
N HIS A 131 -12.11 11.93 -4.38
CA HIS A 131 -12.12 13.12 -3.51
C HIS A 131 -13.52 13.75 -3.41
N ASN A 132 -14.23 13.89 -4.53
CA ASN A 132 -15.61 14.37 -4.52
C ASN A 132 -16.56 13.46 -3.72
N ARG A 133 -16.25 12.17 -3.55
CA ARG A 133 -17.00 11.30 -2.64
C ARG A 133 -16.57 11.48 -1.20
N ALA A 134 -15.28 11.65 -0.94
CA ALA A 134 -14.78 11.98 0.40
C ALA A 134 -15.52 13.21 0.96
N ASP A 135 -15.61 14.29 0.18
CA ASP A 135 -16.29 15.53 0.56
C ASP A 135 -17.78 15.35 0.88
N LYS A 136 -18.44 14.33 0.30
CA LYS A 136 -19.85 14.02 0.59
C LYS A 136 -20.02 13.33 1.94
N TRP A 137 -18.99 12.61 2.40
CA TRP A 137 -19.05 11.81 3.61
C TRP A 137 -18.57 12.56 4.86
N GLY A 138 -17.82 13.65 4.70
CA GLY A 138 -17.59 14.63 5.77
C GLY A 138 -16.13 14.97 6.02
#